data_AF-A0A0F3M4G6-F1
#
_entry.id   AF-A0A0F3M4G6-F1
#
_cell.length_a   1.000
_cell.length_b   1.000
_cell.length_c   1.000
_cell.angle_alpha   90.00
_cell.angle_beta   90.00
_cell.angle_gamma   90.00
#
_symmetry.space_group_name_H-M   'P 1'
#
loop_
_entity.id
_entity.type
_entity.pdbx_description
1 polymer ?
#
loop_
_entity_poly.entity_id
_entity_poly.type
_entity_poly.pdbx_seq_one_letter_code
_entity_poly.pdbx_strand_id
1 'polypeptide(L)'
;MHIKEQRQYDYDVTILSAEGKAISSFQEAGIDSRMVYSSNVNNLKYYQPFQGEKILIAANNDKQNKEYVSTINEAAKVLTSKGAITSIVVPSEGEDFNEMLKNKGAIAVKELMIPEIMKLINTQNVKTEPEQIVKADIAPKLE
;
A
#
# COMPACT_ATOMS: atom_id res chain seq x y z
N MET A 1 28.71 10.68 12.78
CA MET A 1 27.41 10.58 12.09
C MET A 1 27.09 9.11 11.97
N HIS A 2 26.14 8.59 12.75
CA HIS A 2 25.74 7.18 12.64
C HIS A 2 24.59 7.10 11.64
N ILE A 3 24.88 6.60 10.45
CA ILE A 3 23.85 6.19 9.50
C ILE A 3 23.21 4.96 10.12
N LYS A 4 21.98 5.08 10.62
CA LYS A 4 21.17 3.91 10.99
C LYS A 4 20.64 3.33 9.69
N GLU A 5 20.95 2.06 9.45
CA GLU A 5 20.42 1.31 8.32
C GLU A 5 18.89 1.34 8.38
N GLN A 6 18.25 1.75 7.27
CA GLN A 6 16.80 1.74 7.15
C GLN A 6 16.35 0.28 7.26
N ARG A 7 15.34 -0.01 8.09
CA ARG A 7 14.78 -1.36 8.20
C ARG A 7 14.41 -1.85 6.80
N GLN A 8 15.05 -2.92 6.37
CA GLN A 8 14.70 -3.62 5.14
C GLN A 8 13.48 -4.48 5.46
N TYR A 9 12.40 -4.28 4.71
CA TYR A 9 11.21 -5.11 4.80
C TYR A 9 11.27 -6.20 3.73
N ASP A 10 10.75 -7.40 4.03
CA ASP A 10 10.63 -8.48 3.04
C ASP A 10 9.81 -8.05 1.82
N TYR A 11 8.80 -7.20 2.02
CA TYR A 11 7.97 -6.66 0.95
C TYR A 11 8.08 -5.13 0.87
N ASP A 12 8.45 -4.62 -0.32
CA ASP A 12 8.41 -3.20 -0.68
C ASP A 12 6.97 -2.75 -1.01
N VAL A 13 6.10 -2.87 0.00
CA VAL A 13 4.70 -2.46 -0.04
C VAL A 13 4.35 -1.81 1.30
N THR A 14 3.66 -0.67 1.24
CA THR A 14 3.05 -0.06 2.43
C THR A 14 1.66 -0.66 2.64
N ILE A 15 1.44 -1.34 3.76
CA ILE A 15 0.12 -1.79 4.19
C ILE A 15 -0.55 -0.66 4.97
N LEU A 16 -1.67 -0.16 4.46
CA LEU A 16 -2.44 0.93 5.03
C LEU A 16 -3.78 0.41 5.54
N SER A 17 -4.13 0.66 6.81
CA SER A 17 -5.42 0.22 7.37
C SER A 17 -6.11 1.29 8.21
N ALA A 18 -7.44 1.24 8.29
CA ALA A 18 -8.22 2.06 9.21
C ALA A 18 -8.19 1.52 10.66
N GLU A 19 -7.51 0.40 10.89
CA GLU A 19 -7.65 -0.36 12.13
C GLU A 19 -6.31 -0.88 12.65
N GLY A 20 -5.96 -0.48 13.88
CA GLY A 20 -4.75 -0.96 14.53
C GLY A 20 -4.74 -2.48 14.76
N LYS A 21 -5.90 -3.12 14.95
CA LYS A 21 -5.99 -4.58 15.14
C LYS A 21 -5.61 -5.36 13.89
N ALA A 22 -5.91 -4.85 12.70
CA ALA A 22 -5.48 -5.46 11.45
C ALA A 22 -3.94 -5.47 11.38
N ILE A 23 -3.30 -4.35 11.73
CA ILE A 23 -1.83 -4.25 11.80
C ILE A 23 -1.23 -5.28 12.75
N SER A 24 -1.76 -5.41 13.97
CA SER A 24 -1.31 -6.43 14.92
C SER A 24 -1.46 -7.85 14.33
N SER A 25 -2.55 -8.10 13.61
CA SER A 25 -2.81 -9.41 13.01
C SER A 25 -1.82 -9.74 11.89
N PHE A 26 -1.39 -8.74 11.11
CA PHE A 26 -0.36 -8.92 10.08
C PHE A 26 1.03 -9.17 10.69
N GLN A 27 1.36 -8.46 11.77
CA GLN A 27 2.62 -8.66 12.51
C GLN A 27 2.69 -10.06 13.12
N GLU A 28 1.61 -10.51 13.76
CA GLU A 28 1.52 -11.87 14.32
C GLU A 28 1.55 -12.94 13.23
N ALA A 29 0.93 -12.67 12.07
CA ALA A 29 1.07 -13.52 10.91
C ALA A 29 2.49 -13.51 10.33
N GLY A 30 3.37 -12.58 10.71
CA GLY A 30 4.73 -12.48 10.18
C GLY A 30 4.78 -11.91 8.75
N ILE A 31 3.87 -10.99 8.43
CA ILE A 31 3.98 -10.16 7.22
C ILE A 31 4.95 -9.02 7.52
N ASP A 32 6.10 -9.01 6.85
CA ASP A 32 7.10 -7.97 7.05
C ASP A 32 7.01 -6.91 5.93
N SER A 33 6.32 -5.83 6.25
CA SER A 33 6.06 -4.70 5.37
C SER A 33 5.98 -3.41 6.19
N ARG A 34 6.12 -2.26 5.55
CA ARG A 34 5.80 -1.00 6.20
C ARG A 34 4.30 -0.99 6.52
N MET A 35 3.94 -0.77 7.77
CA MET A 35 2.54 -0.74 8.22
C MET A 35 2.19 0.63 8.74
N VAL A 36 1.09 1.19 8.23
CA VAL A 36 0.56 2.50 8.62
C VAL A 36 -0.92 2.32 8.93
N TYR A 37 -1.40 2.92 10.01
CA TYR A 37 -2.83 2.92 10.30
C TYR A 37 -3.32 4.29 10.75
N SER A 38 -4.63 4.50 10.57
CA SER A 38 -5.36 5.63 11.10
C SER A 38 -6.66 5.12 11.69
N SER A 39 -7.02 5.53 12.90
CA SER A 39 -8.24 5.07 13.59
C SER A 39 -9.57 5.53 12.94
N ASN A 40 -9.51 6.22 11.81
CA ASN A 40 -10.68 6.65 11.03
C ASN A 40 -10.42 6.38 9.55
N VAL A 41 -11.35 5.66 8.91
CA VAL A 41 -11.30 5.31 7.49
C VAL A 41 -11.25 6.55 6.57
N ASN A 42 -11.92 7.65 6.96
CA ASN A 42 -11.90 8.90 6.20
C ASN A 42 -10.52 9.54 6.11
N ASN A 43 -9.62 9.20 7.04
CA ASN A 43 -8.29 9.79 7.09
C ASN A 43 -7.28 9.07 6.18
N LEU A 44 -7.60 7.88 5.66
CA LEU A 44 -6.68 7.13 4.81
C LEU A 44 -6.28 7.92 3.56
N LYS A 45 -7.21 8.71 3.00
CA LYS A 45 -6.95 9.58 1.84
C LYS A 45 -5.93 10.70 2.11
N TYR A 46 -5.63 11.01 3.37
CA TYR A 46 -4.64 12.02 3.74
C TYR A 46 -3.21 11.51 3.81
N TYR A 47 -2.99 10.19 3.73
CA TYR A 47 -1.64 9.64 3.56
C TYR A 47 -0.98 10.30 2.33
N GLN A 48 0.31 10.63 2.48
CA GLN A 48 1.10 11.33 1.47
C GLN A 48 2.10 10.35 0.86
N PRO A 49 1.73 9.67 -0.24
CA PRO A 49 2.63 8.74 -0.89
C PRO A 49 3.71 9.47 -1.68
N PHE A 50 4.83 8.79 -1.92
CA PHE A 50 5.77 9.19 -2.97
C PHE A 50 5.35 8.58 -4.32
N GLN A 51 5.87 9.14 -5.42
CA GLN A 51 5.57 8.66 -6.77
C GLN A 51 6.00 7.19 -6.92
N GLY A 52 5.06 6.33 -7.34
CA GLY A 52 5.26 4.90 -7.49
C GLY A 52 5.21 4.09 -6.19
N GLU A 53 4.85 4.69 -5.04
CA GLU A 53 4.68 3.94 -3.80
C GLU A 53 3.59 2.88 -3.96
N LYS A 54 3.92 1.63 -3.64
CA LYS A 54 2.99 0.51 -3.69
C LYS A 54 2.23 0.45 -2.37
N ILE A 55 0.91 0.60 -2.43
CA ILE A 55 0.06 0.65 -1.24
C ILE A 55 -1.00 -0.44 -1.30
N LEU A 56 -1.00 -1.31 -0.30
CA LEU A 56 -2.08 -2.26 -0.08
C LEU A 56 -2.99 -1.73 1.03
N ILE A 57 -4.22 -1.34 0.66
CA ILE A 57 -5.23 -0.89 1.61
C ILE A 57 -5.93 -2.13 2.18
N ALA A 58 -5.66 -2.44 3.44
CA ALA A 58 -6.29 -3.53 4.16
C ALA A 58 -7.56 -3.04 4.87
N ALA A 59 -8.70 -3.42 4.31
CA ALA A 59 -10.02 -3.04 4.78
C ALA A 59 -10.78 -4.25 5.33
N ASN A 60 -11.55 -4.07 6.40
CA ASN A 60 -12.42 -5.13 6.90
C ASN A 60 -13.59 -5.42 5.96
N ASN A 61 -14.10 -6.65 6.06
CA ASN A 61 -15.39 -7.02 5.48
C ASN A 61 -16.50 -6.91 6.54
N ASP A 62 -16.48 -5.84 7.32
CA ASP A 62 -17.47 -5.63 8.36
C ASP A 62 -18.79 -5.16 7.72
N LYS A 63 -19.57 -6.17 7.31
CA LYS A 63 -21.00 -6.14 6.99
C LYS A 63 -21.47 -4.92 6.18
N GLN A 64 -21.37 -5.02 4.86
CA GLN A 64 -22.24 -4.33 3.88
C GLN A 64 -22.41 -2.80 4.04
N ASN A 65 -21.56 -2.11 4.80
CA ASN A 65 -21.66 -0.67 4.94
C ASN A 65 -21.15 0.00 3.67
N LYS A 66 -22.10 0.37 2.80
CA LYS A 66 -21.83 1.05 1.53
C LYS A 66 -20.99 2.31 1.71
N GLU A 67 -21.12 3.00 2.84
CA GLU A 67 -20.33 4.19 3.17
C GLU A 67 -18.88 3.84 3.50
N TYR A 68 -18.65 2.73 4.20
CA TYR A 68 -17.29 2.27 4.47
C TYR A 68 -16.59 1.88 3.16
N VAL A 69 -17.26 1.09 2.32
CA VAL A 69 -16.75 0.67 1.01
C VAL A 69 -16.51 1.87 0.10
N SER A 70 -17.42 2.85 0.06
CA SER A 70 -17.23 4.06 -0.76
C SER A 70 -16.03 4.87 -0.26
N THR A 71 -15.85 4.98 1.06
CA THR A 71 -14.72 5.71 1.66
C THR A 71 -13.37 5.04 1.37
N ILE A 72 -13.29 3.71 1.46
CA ILE A 72 -12.07 2.95 1.09
C ILE A 72 -11.75 3.14 -0.40
N ASN A 73 -12.76 3.07 -1.27
CA ASN A 73 -12.58 3.30 -2.70
C ASN A 73 -12.18 4.75 -3.02
N GLU A 74 -12.72 5.75 -2.31
CA GLU A 74 -12.29 7.14 -2.42
C GLU A 74 -10.82 7.28 -2.01
N ALA A 75 -10.43 6.68 -0.88
CA ALA A 75 -9.05 6.71 -0.43
C ALA A 75 -8.10 6.10 -1.46
N ALA A 76 -8.42 4.93 -2.03
CA ALA A 76 -7.62 4.31 -3.10
C ALA A 76 -7.45 5.23 -4.32
N LYS A 77 -8.55 5.86 -4.77
CA LYS A 77 -8.52 6.81 -5.90
C LYS A 77 -7.64 8.02 -5.61
N VAL A 78 -7.80 8.63 -4.43
CA VAL A 78 -7.01 9.81 -4.02
C VAL A 78 -5.53 9.47 -3.89
N LEU A 79 -5.19 8.31 -3.33
CA LEU A 79 -3.80 7.89 -3.21
C LEU A 79 -3.18 7.58 -4.58
N THR A 80 -3.95 6.96 -5.48
CA THR A 80 -3.54 6.75 -6.88
C THR A 80 -3.30 8.09 -7.60
N SER A 81 -4.18 9.07 -7.43
CA SER A 81 -4.01 10.39 -8.05
C SER A 81 -2.84 11.19 -7.49
N LYS A 82 -2.35 10.83 -6.29
CA LYS A 82 -1.08 11.35 -5.72
C LYS A 82 0.16 10.59 -6.20
N GLY A 83 0.02 9.63 -7.10
CA GLY A 83 1.13 8.90 -7.71
C GLY A 83 1.40 7.51 -7.12
N ALA A 84 0.61 7.03 -6.16
CA ALA A 84 0.75 5.66 -5.66
C ALA A 84 0.18 4.62 -6.64
N ILE A 85 0.61 3.37 -6.49
CA ILE A 85 -0.05 2.20 -7.07
C ILE A 85 -0.81 1.52 -5.94
N THR A 86 -2.15 1.58 -5.98
CA THR A 86 -2.97 1.08 -4.87
C THR A 86 -3.71 -0.20 -5.23
N SER A 87 -3.76 -1.15 -4.30
CA SER A 87 -4.72 -2.27 -4.30
C SER A 87 -5.50 -2.28 -2.99
N ILE A 88 -6.66 -2.91 -2.98
CA ILE A 88 -7.48 -3.10 -1.78
C ILE A 88 -7.59 -4.60 -1.53
N VAL A 89 -7.36 -5.01 -0.28
CA VAL A 89 -7.56 -6.39 0.17
C VAL A 89 -8.59 -6.42 1.28
N VAL A 90 -9.50 -7.38 1.19
CA VAL A 90 -10.63 -7.55 2.09
C VAL A 90 -10.77 -9.05 2.41
N PRO A 91 -10.95 -9.44 3.68
CA PRO A 91 -11.22 -10.84 4.07
C PRO A 91 -12.59 -11.32 3.57
N SER A 92 -12.91 -12.60 3.81
CA SER A 92 -14.21 -13.20 3.45
C SER A 92 -15.40 -12.46 4.08
N GLU A 93 -16.60 -12.62 3.50
CA GLU A 93 -17.80 -11.89 3.93
C GLU A 93 -18.08 -12.04 5.43
N GLY A 94 -18.24 -10.90 6.11
CA GLY A 94 -18.61 -10.84 7.52
C GLY A 94 -17.48 -11.10 8.52
N GLU A 95 -16.22 -11.13 8.07
CA GLU A 95 -15.03 -11.34 8.90
C GLU A 95 -14.08 -10.12 8.81
N ASP A 96 -13.33 -9.85 9.88
CA ASP A 96 -12.17 -8.94 9.86
C ASP A 96 -10.82 -9.69 9.91
N PHE A 97 -9.70 -9.00 9.72
CA PHE A 97 -8.38 -9.66 9.74
C PHE A 97 -8.01 -10.24 11.10
N ASN A 98 -8.53 -9.70 12.20
CA ASN A 98 -8.28 -10.22 13.54
C ASN A 98 -9.09 -11.51 13.80
N GLU A 99 -10.34 -11.54 13.37
CA GLU A 99 -11.20 -12.72 13.38
C GLU A 99 -10.62 -13.80 12.47
N MET A 100 -10.19 -13.45 11.26
CA MET A 100 -9.51 -14.39 10.35
C MET A 100 -8.28 -15.02 10.99
N LEU A 101 -7.43 -14.21 11.63
CA LEU A 101 -6.26 -14.72 12.33
C LEU A 101 -6.65 -15.69 13.46
N LYS A 102 -7.64 -15.33 14.29
CA LYS A 102 -8.11 -16.17 15.41
C LYS A 102 -8.75 -17.47 14.96
N ASN A 103 -9.57 -17.42 13.91
CA ASN A 103 -10.39 -18.54 13.46
C ASN A 103 -9.64 -19.50 12.54
N LYS A 104 -8.78 -18.94 11.67
CA LYS A 104 -8.14 -19.67 10.55
C LYS A 104 -6.60 -19.68 10.63
N GLY A 105 -6.02 -18.87 11.51
CA GLY A 105 -4.58 -18.83 11.76
C GLY A 105 -3.79 -17.96 10.77
N ALA A 106 -2.50 -17.80 11.07
CA ALA A 106 -1.57 -16.96 10.30
C ALA A 106 -1.44 -17.36 8.82
N ILE A 107 -1.58 -18.65 8.51
CA ILE A 107 -1.49 -19.15 7.13
C ILE A 107 -2.60 -18.55 6.27
N ALA A 108 -3.84 -18.51 6.76
CA ALA A 108 -4.96 -17.94 6.01
C ALA A 108 -4.77 -16.43 5.75
N VAL A 109 -4.24 -15.69 6.74
CA VAL A 109 -3.90 -14.27 6.56
C VAL A 109 -2.84 -14.10 5.46
N LYS A 110 -1.80 -14.94 5.46
CA LYS A 110 -0.76 -14.91 4.42
C LYS A 110 -1.29 -15.26 3.03
N GLU A 111 -2.10 -16.31 2.93
CA GLU A 111 -2.69 -16.75 1.66
C GLU A 111 -3.58 -15.68 1.02
N LEU A 112 -4.21 -14.82 1.84
CA LEU A 112 -4.96 -13.67 1.34
C LEU A 112 -4.04 -12.49 0.98
N MET A 113 -3.09 -12.16 1.84
CA MET A 113 -2.27 -10.93 1.71
C MET A 113 -1.17 -11.06 0.66
N ILE A 114 -0.43 -12.17 0.65
CA ILE A 114 0.77 -12.34 -0.19
C ILE A 114 0.44 -12.23 -1.69
N PRO A 115 -0.62 -12.86 -2.23
CA PRO A 115 -0.94 -12.70 -3.64
C PRO A 115 -1.18 -11.24 -4.05
N GLU A 116 -1.86 -10.45 -3.21
CA GLU A 116 -2.11 -9.02 -3.47
C GLU A 116 -0.82 -8.18 -3.37
N ILE A 117 0.04 -8.48 -2.40
CA ILE A 117 1.37 -7.88 -2.28
C ILE A 117 2.19 -8.18 -3.55
N MET A 118 2.21 -9.43 -4.01
CA MET A 118 2.99 -9.83 -5.19
C MET A 118 2.45 -9.18 -6.48
N LYS A 119 1.13 -9.01 -6.62
CA LYS A 119 0.54 -8.24 -7.74
C LYS A 119 1.06 -6.80 -7.76
N LEU A 120 1.09 -6.13 -6.61
CA LEU A 120 1.62 -4.78 -6.50
C LEU A 120 3.11 -4.73 -6.85
N ILE A 121 3.93 -5.62 -6.28
CA ILE A 121 5.38 -5.67 -6.53
C ILE A 121 5.69 -5.86 -8.03
N ASN A 122 4.94 -6.74 -8.69
CA ASN A 122 5.13 -7.05 -10.11
C ASN A 122 4.50 -6.03 -11.06
N THR A 123 3.73 -5.06 -10.54
CA THR A 123 3.19 -3.98 -11.35
C THR A 123 4.35 -3.07 -11.76
N GLN A 124 4.76 -3.18 -13.02
CA GLN A 124 5.75 -2.27 -13.59
C GLN A 124 5.14 -0.87 -13.59
N ASN A 125 5.89 0.10 -13.06
CA ASN A 125 5.58 1.52 -13.21
C ASN A 125 5.40 1.80 -14.70
N VAL A 126 4.16 2.03 -15.15
CA VAL A 126 3.91 2.53 -16.51
C VAL A 126 4.66 3.86 -16.62
N LYS A 127 5.74 3.82 -17.40
CA LYS A 127 6.72 4.86 -17.74
C LYS A 127 6.43 6.27 -17.20
N THR A 128 7.33 6.77 -16.36
CA THR A 128 7.83 8.13 -16.57
C THR A 128 9.03 8.02 -17.48
N GLU A 129 8.86 8.33 -18.76
CA GLU A 129 10.01 8.78 -19.55
C GLU A 129 10.64 9.95 -18.77
N PRO A 130 11.94 9.94 -18.49
CA PRO A 130 12.58 11.19 -18.09
C PRO A 130 12.31 12.15 -19.25
N GLU A 131 11.65 13.27 -18.98
CA GLU A 131 11.61 14.38 -19.92
C GLU A 131 13.03 14.55 -20.44
N GLN A 132 13.20 14.37 -21.75
CA GLN A 132 14.47 14.58 -22.39
C GLN A 132 14.94 15.96 -21.98
N ILE A 133 16.05 16.03 -21.25
CA ILE A 133 16.76 17.29 -21.07
C ILE A 133 17.36 17.61 -22.44
N VAL A 134 16.56 18.22 -23.31
CA VAL A 134 17.03 18.85 -24.54
C VAL A 134 17.64 20.18 -24.13
N LYS A 135 18.94 20.19 -23.85
CA LYS A 135 19.78 21.39 -23.89
C LYS A 135 21.21 20.94 -24.15
N ALA A 136 21.99 21.41 -25.11
CA ALA A 136 21.84 22.10 -26.39
C ALA A 136 23.24 21.97 -27.01
N ASP A 137 23.37 21.81 -28.32
CA ASP A 137 24.68 21.75 -28.99
C ASP A 137 25.49 23.01 -28.69
N ILE A 138 26.52 22.90 -27.86
CA ILE A 138 27.53 23.95 -27.73
C ILE A 138 28.70 23.55 -28.62
N ALA A 139 28.59 23.88 -29.90
CA ALA A 139 29.77 24.03 -30.75
C ALA A 139 30.05 25.53 -30.91
N PRO A 140 31.15 26.06 -30.37
CA PRO A 140 31.76 27.26 -30.91
C PRO A 140 32.78 26.80 -31.97
N LYS A 141 32.37 26.82 -33.24
CA LYS A 141 33.29 27.18 -34.31
C LYS A 141 33.19 28.69 -34.44
N LEU A 142 34.27 29.41 -34.19
CA LEU A 142 34.55 30.69 -34.83
C LEU A 142 36.07 30.95 -34.74
N GLU A 143 36.66 30.99 -35.94
CA GLU A 143 37.91 31.63 -36.42
C GLU A 143 39.28 31.23 -35.85
#